data_AF-A0A5K7ZMA2-F1
#
_entry.id   AF-A0A5K7ZMA2-F1
#
_cell.length_a   1.000
_cell.length_b   1.000
_cell.length_c   1.000
_cell.angle_alpha   90.00
_cell.angle_beta   90.00
_cell.angle_gamma   90.00
#
_symmetry.space_group_name_H-M   'P 1'
#
loop_
_entity.id
_entity.type
_entity.pdbx_description
1 polymer ?
#
loop_
_entity_poly.entity_id
_entity_poly.type
_entity_poly.pdbx_seq_one_letter_code
_entity_poly.pdbx_strand_id
1 'polypeptide(L)'
;MTHIAYSGNISPAVWLSFKGNKVPGAHASADDDYVYEIENECLFEWDIVFNTGSHVHHLTRRASRRNRYFSASLNTYRNPPVNASVLNEILDAQDSGTLSVTVTMKIWYHSFFRHILHEMRQTVTNENNLANPSDQAAVLGAFRRRSGGRYRYAREEQQLRDIPAMLSGFDIVPSGGSGPPGVKLYIYLKVKENLATADANNVTEYLVASDYSKVNKYGRYRANAWDASPPPARVPTIEVCLETWERNLWQYFLNYADLTRGRHLMNHIVGQGRTRHTRGGGQPEVVREVRNGIDQLLITANHWGQRREDRTTEAYQYQMSNIFGSIHQSRWRASPVRVIRKLDDMHTYNLNDHAAFILQVGCGHCGEHAAVSFAILCALHGGGMSALLGSIVKSGNANIDHAFVVGGLRPREIIETTIRSSRNSSGSVGDAIDVWNLRDALTDAGAGTDGYVCDPYLDPSQIAQTARALLASLNSARRRSRHKDTDFLWYGDVFPATPALSRTAVASVRNV
;
A
#
# COMPACT_ATOMS: atom_id res chain seq x y z
N MET A 1 -5.47 -27.28 -36.98
CA MET A 1 -5.47 -27.98 -35.68
C MET A 1 -4.05 -28.34 -35.32
N THR A 2 -3.56 -27.84 -34.19
CA THR A 2 -2.23 -28.17 -33.68
C THR A 2 -2.39 -29.32 -32.69
N HIS A 3 -2.03 -30.53 -33.11
CA HIS A 3 -2.20 -31.75 -32.32
C HIS A 3 -0.88 -32.16 -31.66
N ILE A 4 -0.94 -32.67 -30.44
CA ILE A 4 0.22 -33.22 -29.75
C ILE A 4 0.57 -34.57 -30.40
N ALA A 5 1.65 -34.63 -31.16
CA ALA A 5 2.11 -35.82 -31.89
C ALA A 5 2.76 -36.91 -31.01
N TYR A 6 2.68 -36.77 -29.68
CA TYR A 6 3.22 -37.70 -28.70
C TYR A 6 2.09 -38.56 -28.13
N SER A 7 2.29 -39.86 -27.95
CA SER A 7 1.25 -40.83 -27.51
C SER A 7 1.36 -41.25 -26.03
N GLY A 8 2.33 -40.72 -25.29
CA GLY A 8 2.55 -41.06 -23.88
C GLY A 8 1.96 -40.05 -22.90
N ASN A 9 2.41 -40.13 -21.65
CA ASN A 9 1.98 -39.22 -20.59
C ASN A 9 2.79 -37.91 -20.61
N ILE A 10 2.08 -36.79 -20.52
CA ILE A 10 2.62 -35.44 -20.45
C ILE A 10 2.22 -34.83 -19.12
N SER A 11 3.13 -34.08 -18.47
CA SER A 11 2.80 -33.26 -17.30
C SER A 11 2.47 -31.83 -17.75
N PRO A 12 1.20 -31.51 -18.05
CA PRO A 12 0.83 -30.19 -18.54
C PRO A 12 1.08 -29.15 -17.45
N ALA A 13 1.64 -28.02 -17.86
CA ALA A 13 1.88 -26.87 -17.03
C ALA A 13 0.70 -25.90 -17.19
N VAL A 14 0.20 -25.31 -16.09
CA VAL A 14 -0.99 -24.44 -16.13
C VAL A 14 -0.62 -23.03 -15.74
N TRP A 15 -1.01 -22.06 -16.56
CA TRP A 15 -0.97 -20.64 -16.26
C TRP A 15 -2.39 -20.14 -16.01
N LEU A 16 -2.61 -19.43 -14.91
CA LEU A 16 -3.92 -18.90 -14.53
C LEU A 16 -3.90 -17.39 -14.60
N SER A 17 -4.96 -16.81 -15.13
CA SER A 17 -5.17 -15.36 -15.19
C SER A 17 -6.64 -15.02 -15.06
N PHE A 18 -6.95 -13.78 -14.68
CA PHE A 18 -8.33 -13.30 -14.57
C PHE A 18 -8.39 -11.77 -14.68
N LYS A 19 -9.57 -11.22 -14.98
CA LYS A 19 -9.86 -9.80 -14.76
C LYS A 19 -10.68 -9.62 -13.48
N GLY A 20 -10.36 -8.57 -12.74
CA GLY A 20 -11.15 -8.09 -11.60
C GLY A 20 -12.15 -7.02 -12.04
N ASN A 21 -13.04 -6.63 -11.13
CA ASN A 21 -13.93 -5.48 -11.32
C ASN A 21 -13.21 -4.16 -11.00
N LYS A 22 -13.76 -3.07 -11.51
CA LYS A 22 -13.54 -1.72 -11.02
C LYS A 22 -14.73 -1.26 -10.17
N VAL A 23 -14.48 -0.83 -8.93
CA VAL A 23 -15.55 -0.33 -8.05
C VAL A 23 -15.96 1.10 -8.44
N PRO A 24 -17.22 1.51 -8.19
CA PRO A 24 -17.60 2.91 -8.28
C PRO A 24 -16.70 3.77 -7.37
N GLY A 25 -16.20 4.89 -7.88
CA GLY A 25 -15.31 5.79 -7.12
C GLY A 25 -13.84 5.36 -7.04
N ALA A 26 -13.44 4.31 -7.77
CA ALA A 26 -12.04 3.95 -7.98
C ALA A 26 -11.20 5.12 -8.56
N HIS A 27 -9.88 5.04 -8.42
CA HIS A 27 -8.97 6.06 -8.93
C HIS A 27 -9.07 6.22 -10.47
N ALA A 28 -8.70 7.39 -11.01
CA ALA A 28 -8.75 7.65 -12.45
C ALA A 28 -7.89 6.66 -13.27
N SER A 29 -6.76 6.22 -12.71
CA SER A 29 -5.87 5.21 -13.30
C SER A 29 -6.34 3.76 -13.10
N ALA A 30 -7.53 3.54 -12.52
CA ALA A 30 -8.10 2.20 -12.42
C ALA A 30 -8.38 1.63 -13.81
N ASP A 31 -7.85 0.44 -14.06
CA ASP A 31 -7.92 -0.31 -15.31
C ASP A 31 -8.80 -1.54 -15.12
N ASP A 32 -10.00 -1.47 -15.69
CA ASP A 32 -11.01 -2.53 -15.62
C ASP A 32 -10.68 -3.69 -16.59
N ASP A 33 -9.68 -3.53 -17.45
CA ASP A 33 -9.16 -4.55 -18.36
C ASP A 33 -7.84 -5.18 -17.89
N TYR A 34 -7.31 -4.77 -16.73
CA TYR A 34 -6.09 -5.34 -16.20
C TYR A 34 -6.24 -6.84 -15.95
N VAL A 35 -5.29 -7.61 -16.49
CA VAL A 35 -5.22 -9.06 -16.33
C VAL A 35 -4.31 -9.39 -15.15
N TYR A 36 -4.92 -9.88 -14.08
CA TYR A 36 -4.22 -10.42 -12.91
C TYR A 36 -3.64 -11.79 -13.24
N GLU A 37 -2.33 -11.91 -13.12
CA GLU A 37 -1.61 -13.18 -13.30
C GLU A 37 -1.51 -13.91 -11.96
N ILE A 38 -1.99 -15.16 -11.89
CA ILE A 38 -1.97 -15.94 -10.66
C ILE A 38 -0.72 -16.83 -10.64
N GLU A 39 0.24 -16.47 -9.79
CA GLU A 39 1.43 -17.30 -9.58
C GLU A 39 1.25 -18.27 -8.39
N ASN A 40 1.47 -19.55 -8.65
CA ASN A 40 0.87 -20.63 -7.87
C ASN A 40 1.57 -21.06 -6.56
N GLU A 41 2.40 -20.22 -5.94
CA GLU A 41 3.05 -20.64 -4.68
C GLU A 41 2.05 -20.72 -3.50
N CYS A 42 0.98 -19.94 -3.58
CA CYS A 42 -0.11 -19.97 -2.61
C CYS A 42 -1.26 -20.89 -2.98
N LEU A 43 -1.35 -21.26 -4.25
CA LEU A 43 -2.31 -22.20 -4.80
C LEU A 43 -1.76 -23.61 -4.59
N PHE A 44 -2.18 -24.26 -3.51
CA PHE A 44 -1.63 -25.56 -3.14
C PHE A 44 -2.49 -26.72 -3.59
N GLU A 45 -3.76 -26.49 -3.92
CA GLU A 45 -4.60 -27.47 -4.60
C GLU A 45 -5.43 -26.79 -5.68
N TRP A 46 -5.65 -27.49 -6.78
CA TRP A 46 -6.68 -27.12 -7.74
C TRP A 46 -7.22 -28.35 -8.45
N ASP A 47 -8.43 -28.21 -8.96
CA ASP A 47 -9.07 -29.12 -9.89
C ASP A 47 -9.63 -28.29 -11.03
N ILE A 48 -9.17 -28.58 -12.25
CA ILE A 48 -9.67 -27.96 -13.47
C ILE A 48 -10.47 -29.02 -14.20
N VAL A 49 -11.77 -28.77 -14.32
CA VAL A 49 -12.71 -29.66 -14.98
C VAL A 49 -12.92 -29.17 -16.40
N PHE A 50 -12.56 -30.00 -17.36
CA PHE A 50 -12.79 -29.79 -18.78
C PHE A 50 -13.92 -30.72 -19.21
N ASN A 51 -15.07 -30.16 -19.59
CA ASN A 51 -16.15 -30.93 -20.17
C ASN A 51 -16.21 -30.66 -21.67
N THR A 52 -15.91 -31.69 -22.45
CA THR A 52 -15.80 -31.65 -23.93
C THR A 52 -17.16 -31.83 -24.63
N GLY A 53 -18.22 -32.09 -23.86
CA GLY A 53 -19.55 -32.49 -24.33
C GLY A 53 -19.78 -34.00 -24.30
N SER A 54 -18.74 -34.79 -24.61
CA SER A 54 -18.78 -36.26 -24.54
C SER A 54 -18.09 -36.82 -23.29
N HIS A 55 -17.06 -36.13 -22.80
CA HIS A 55 -16.25 -36.57 -21.68
C HIS A 55 -16.01 -35.43 -20.68
N VAL A 56 -15.76 -35.82 -19.44
CA VAL A 56 -15.31 -34.92 -18.37
C VAL A 56 -13.91 -35.32 -17.96
N HIS A 57 -12.95 -34.42 -18.13
CA HIS A 57 -11.56 -34.62 -17.76
C HIS A 57 -11.18 -33.71 -16.60
N HIS A 58 -10.40 -34.25 -15.66
CA HIS A 58 -9.91 -33.52 -14.50
C HIS A 58 -8.39 -33.35 -14.58
N LEU A 59 -7.92 -32.10 -14.53
CA LEU A 59 -6.53 -31.79 -14.24
C LEU A 59 -6.41 -31.35 -12.78
N THR A 60 -6.22 -32.34 -11.90
CA THR A 60 -6.09 -32.11 -10.47
C THR A 60 -4.63 -32.00 -10.06
N ARG A 61 -4.29 -30.95 -9.29
CA ARG A 61 -2.99 -30.81 -8.63
C ARG A 61 -3.18 -30.73 -7.13
N ARG A 62 -2.35 -31.48 -6.40
CA ARG A 62 -2.18 -31.36 -4.94
C ARG A 62 -0.70 -31.14 -4.62
N ALA A 63 -0.33 -29.89 -4.40
CA ALA A 63 1.02 -29.49 -4.05
C ALA A 63 1.28 -29.68 -2.56
N SER A 64 2.48 -30.15 -2.24
CA SER A 64 2.95 -30.18 -0.85
C SER A 64 4.16 -29.28 -0.69
N ARG A 65 4.53 -28.99 0.56
CA ARG A 65 5.74 -28.20 0.85
C ARG A 65 7.02 -28.82 0.27
N ARG A 66 7.04 -30.14 0.04
CA ARG A 66 8.16 -30.91 -0.53
C ARG A 66 8.04 -31.06 -2.05
N ASN A 67 6.82 -31.15 -2.60
CA ASN A 67 6.56 -31.28 -4.03
C ASN A 67 5.80 -30.07 -4.54
N ARG A 68 6.54 -29.02 -4.90
CA ARG A 68 5.98 -27.80 -5.49
C ARG A 68 5.44 -28.03 -6.91
N TYR A 69 5.95 -29.03 -7.64
CA TYR A 69 5.65 -29.30 -9.06
C TYR A 69 5.81 -28.05 -9.93
N PHE A 70 7.02 -27.47 -9.96
CA PHE A 70 7.32 -26.29 -10.78
C PHE A 70 8.16 -26.67 -11.99
N SER A 71 7.74 -26.21 -13.17
CA SER A 71 8.46 -26.29 -14.44
C SER A 71 9.39 -25.09 -14.57
N ALA A 72 10.69 -25.28 -14.34
CA ALA A 72 11.66 -24.23 -14.63
C ALA A 72 11.61 -23.82 -16.11
N SER A 73 11.50 -24.78 -17.03
CA SER A 73 11.51 -24.55 -18.49
C SER A 73 10.26 -23.85 -19.05
N LEU A 74 9.09 -24.07 -18.44
CA LEU A 74 7.83 -23.44 -18.87
C LEU A 74 7.43 -22.28 -17.96
N ASN A 75 8.27 -21.98 -16.97
CA ASN A 75 8.03 -21.02 -15.93
C ASN A 75 6.61 -21.10 -15.32
N THR A 76 6.16 -22.31 -14.99
CA THR A 76 4.86 -22.47 -14.35
C THR A 76 4.72 -23.82 -13.68
N TYR A 77 3.65 -24.01 -12.95
CA TYR A 77 3.41 -25.20 -12.18
C TYR A 77 2.82 -26.32 -13.04
N ARG A 78 3.34 -27.54 -12.85
CA ARG A 78 2.95 -28.75 -13.57
C ARG A 78 1.87 -29.51 -12.81
N ASN A 79 1.00 -30.16 -13.56
CA ASN A 79 0.10 -31.18 -13.05
C ASN A 79 0.78 -32.55 -13.09
N PRO A 80 0.24 -33.52 -12.35
CA PRO A 80 0.56 -34.93 -12.57
C PRO A 80 0.43 -35.31 -14.06
N PRO A 81 1.21 -36.28 -14.55
CA PRO A 81 1.13 -36.70 -15.94
C PRO A 81 -0.27 -37.19 -16.33
N VAL A 82 -0.75 -36.77 -17.51
CA VAL A 82 -1.97 -37.24 -18.17
C VAL A 82 -1.64 -37.72 -19.58
N ASN A 83 -2.45 -38.62 -20.13
CA ASN A 83 -2.23 -39.08 -21.50
C ASN A 83 -2.39 -37.90 -22.48
N ALA A 84 -1.50 -37.81 -23.47
CA ALA A 84 -1.58 -36.79 -24.51
C ALA A 84 -2.92 -36.80 -25.28
N SER A 85 -3.57 -37.96 -25.41
CA SER A 85 -4.90 -38.07 -26.02
C SER A 85 -5.95 -37.24 -25.28
N VAL A 86 -5.89 -37.19 -23.94
CA VAL A 86 -6.80 -36.36 -23.13
C VAL A 86 -6.60 -34.89 -23.43
N LEU A 87 -5.34 -34.45 -23.59
CA LEU A 87 -5.05 -33.07 -23.95
C LEU A 87 -5.56 -32.76 -25.36
N ASN A 88 -5.37 -33.67 -26.32
CA ASN A 88 -5.90 -33.50 -27.67
C ASN A 88 -7.45 -33.44 -27.69
N GLU A 89 -8.15 -34.29 -26.94
CA GLU A 89 -9.62 -34.22 -26.80
C GLU A 89 -10.10 -32.86 -26.26
N ILE A 90 -9.37 -32.30 -25.28
CA ILE A 90 -9.66 -30.97 -24.75
C ILE A 90 -9.44 -29.88 -25.81
N LEU A 91 -8.35 -29.99 -26.59
CA LEU A 91 -8.04 -29.04 -27.66
C LEU A 91 -9.05 -29.11 -28.81
N ASP A 92 -9.45 -30.31 -29.21
CA ASP A 92 -10.47 -30.52 -30.25
C ASP A 92 -11.83 -29.95 -29.81
N ALA A 93 -12.20 -30.12 -28.53
CA ALA A 93 -13.41 -29.53 -27.97
C ALA A 93 -13.34 -27.99 -27.86
N GLN A 94 -12.14 -27.44 -27.65
CA GLN A 94 -11.92 -25.99 -27.67
C GLN A 94 -12.10 -25.45 -29.10
N ASP A 95 -11.49 -26.11 -30.09
CA ASP A 95 -11.57 -25.73 -31.51
C ASP A 95 -13.01 -25.85 -32.06
N SER A 96 -13.79 -26.81 -31.57
CA SER A 96 -15.20 -27.00 -31.94
C SER A 96 -16.18 -26.11 -31.17
N GLY A 97 -15.72 -25.41 -30.13
CA GLY A 97 -16.54 -24.56 -29.28
C GLY A 97 -17.45 -25.31 -28.30
N THR A 98 -17.26 -26.62 -28.10
CA THR A 98 -18.05 -27.42 -27.14
C THR A 98 -17.43 -27.47 -25.74
N LEU A 99 -16.20 -26.99 -25.58
CA LEU A 99 -15.49 -27.04 -24.31
C LEU A 99 -16.11 -26.08 -23.27
N SER A 100 -16.45 -26.63 -22.11
CA SER A 100 -16.70 -25.86 -20.90
C SER A 100 -15.63 -26.16 -19.84
N VAL A 101 -15.19 -25.12 -19.14
CA VAL A 101 -14.11 -25.22 -18.15
C VAL A 101 -14.56 -24.61 -16.83
N THR A 102 -14.36 -25.33 -15.73
CA THR A 102 -14.51 -24.80 -14.38
C THR A 102 -13.26 -25.07 -13.56
N VAL A 103 -12.95 -24.16 -12.63
CA VAL A 103 -11.79 -24.28 -11.76
C VAL A 103 -12.23 -24.20 -10.30
N THR A 104 -11.92 -25.24 -9.55
CA THR A 104 -11.94 -25.20 -8.08
C THR A 104 -10.51 -25.13 -7.58
N MET A 105 -10.23 -24.22 -6.66
CA MET A 105 -8.88 -24.02 -6.14
C MET A 105 -8.83 -23.77 -4.65
N LYS A 106 -7.76 -24.21 -4.02
CA LYS A 106 -7.47 -23.97 -2.61
C LYS A 106 -6.22 -23.12 -2.47
N ILE A 107 -6.41 -21.96 -1.87
CA ILE A 107 -5.35 -20.98 -1.64
C ILE A 107 -5.06 -20.83 -0.15
N TRP A 108 -3.85 -20.39 0.16
CA TRP A 108 -3.54 -19.86 1.48
C TRP A 108 -3.16 -18.39 1.41
N TYR A 109 -3.52 -17.66 2.46
CA TYR A 109 -3.21 -16.25 2.65
C TYR A 109 -3.06 -15.97 4.15
N HIS A 110 -2.52 -14.80 4.50
CA HIS A 110 -2.61 -14.30 5.86
C HIS A 110 -3.82 -13.38 5.99
N SER A 111 -4.70 -13.65 6.95
CA SER A 111 -5.96 -12.91 7.08
C SER A 111 -5.78 -11.41 7.30
N PHE A 112 -4.68 -11.00 7.94
CA PHE A 112 -4.37 -9.58 8.12
C PHE A 112 -4.31 -8.81 6.79
N PHE A 113 -3.67 -9.37 5.76
CA PHE A 113 -3.60 -8.70 4.45
C PHE A 113 -4.94 -8.68 3.75
N ARG A 114 -5.76 -9.71 3.96
CA ARG A 114 -7.15 -9.70 3.48
C ARG A 114 -7.96 -8.59 4.15
N HIS A 115 -7.83 -8.36 5.46
CA HIS A 115 -8.49 -7.24 6.14
C HIS A 115 -8.09 -5.89 5.52
N ILE A 116 -6.80 -5.66 5.22
CA ILE A 116 -6.38 -4.43 4.53
C ILE A 116 -7.11 -4.26 3.20
N LEU A 117 -7.13 -5.30 2.36
CA LEU A 117 -7.79 -5.25 1.04
C LEU A 117 -9.31 -5.06 1.17
N HIS A 118 -9.92 -5.70 2.16
CA HIS A 118 -11.34 -5.59 2.45
C HIS A 118 -11.75 -4.18 2.86
N GLU A 119 -10.95 -3.52 3.71
CA GLU A 119 -11.17 -2.14 4.13
C GLU A 119 -11.08 -1.17 2.94
N MET A 120 -10.15 -1.41 2.00
CA MET A 120 -10.04 -0.57 0.79
C MET A 120 -11.29 -0.59 -0.08
N ARG A 121 -12.01 -1.72 -0.12
CA ARG A 121 -13.22 -1.90 -0.93
C ARG A 121 -14.47 -1.28 -0.30
N GLN A 122 -14.40 -0.81 0.95
CA GLN A 122 -15.57 -0.24 1.62
C GLN A 122 -16.01 1.06 0.95
N THR A 123 -17.33 1.25 0.88
CA THR A 123 -17.97 2.39 0.21
C THR A 123 -18.31 3.51 1.21
N VAL A 124 -18.75 4.65 0.67
CA VAL A 124 -19.07 5.87 1.45
C VAL A 124 -20.02 5.68 2.64
N THR A 125 -20.84 4.62 2.67
CA THR A 125 -21.75 4.36 3.80
C THR A 125 -21.03 3.89 5.07
N ASN A 126 -19.75 3.56 4.98
CA ASN A 126 -18.96 3.05 6.11
C ASN A 126 -17.91 4.08 6.54
N GLU A 127 -18.10 4.73 7.67
CA GLU A 127 -17.13 5.71 8.22
C GLU A 127 -15.97 5.06 9.00
N ASN A 128 -16.03 3.73 9.22
CA ASN A 128 -15.00 2.98 9.93
C ASN A 128 -13.95 2.45 8.95
N ASN A 129 -12.68 2.80 9.11
CA ASN A 129 -11.55 2.25 8.35
C ASN A 129 -10.68 1.35 9.24
N LEU A 130 -9.53 0.91 8.73
CA LEU A 130 -8.62 0.05 9.49
C LEU A 130 -8.05 0.70 10.77
N ALA A 131 -8.08 2.04 10.90
CA ALA A 131 -7.69 2.74 12.13
C ALA A 131 -8.78 2.72 13.20
N ASN A 132 -10.03 2.64 12.79
CA ASN A 132 -11.19 2.59 13.66
C ASN A 132 -12.24 1.60 13.09
N PRO A 133 -11.96 0.29 13.06
CA PRO A 133 -12.88 -0.67 12.47
C PRO A 133 -14.04 -0.95 13.43
N SER A 134 -15.20 -1.34 12.87
CA SER A 134 -16.36 -1.74 13.68
C SER A 134 -16.09 -2.98 14.55
N ASP A 135 -15.18 -3.85 14.11
CA ASP A 135 -14.74 -5.03 14.85
C ASP A 135 -13.21 -5.08 14.96
N GLN A 136 -12.69 -4.38 15.96
CA GLN A 136 -11.27 -4.41 16.29
C GLN A 136 -10.78 -5.82 16.66
N ALA A 137 -11.61 -6.63 17.32
CA ALA A 137 -11.21 -7.96 17.77
C ALA A 137 -10.96 -8.91 16.60
N ALA A 138 -11.76 -8.85 15.54
CA ALA A 138 -11.54 -9.60 14.31
C ALA A 138 -10.19 -9.25 13.67
N VAL A 139 -9.88 -7.95 13.55
CA VAL A 139 -8.59 -7.49 12.98
C VAL A 139 -7.41 -7.94 13.84
N LEU A 140 -7.51 -7.78 15.17
CA LEU A 140 -6.46 -8.22 16.10
C LEU A 140 -6.28 -9.75 16.10
N GLY A 141 -7.37 -10.51 15.89
CA GLY A 141 -7.36 -11.97 15.77
C GLY A 141 -6.55 -12.50 14.58
N ALA A 142 -6.32 -11.67 13.57
CA ALA A 142 -5.57 -12.02 12.37
C ALA A 142 -4.04 -12.14 12.60
N PHE A 143 -3.54 -11.91 13.82
CA PHE A 143 -2.14 -12.07 14.16
C PHE A 143 -1.92 -12.52 15.61
N ARG A 144 -0.74 -13.09 15.86
CA ARG A 144 -0.26 -13.46 17.18
C ARG A 144 1.10 -12.85 17.44
N ARG A 145 1.23 -12.17 18.58
CA ARG A 145 2.52 -11.66 19.06
C ARG A 145 3.45 -12.81 19.43
N ARG A 146 4.71 -12.75 18.99
CA ARG A 146 5.79 -13.64 19.40
C ARG A 146 6.72 -12.94 20.40
N SER A 147 7.60 -13.73 21.00
CA SER A 147 8.73 -13.20 21.78
C SER A 147 9.55 -12.20 20.95
N GLY A 148 10.04 -11.14 21.61
CA GLY A 148 10.85 -10.10 20.98
C GLY A 148 10.10 -9.14 20.05
N GLY A 149 8.77 -8.97 20.21
CA GLY A 149 8.00 -7.96 19.47
C GLY A 149 7.70 -8.30 18.00
N ARG A 150 7.98 -9.54 17.58
CA ARG A 150 7.67 -10.01 16.22
C ARG A 150 6.21 -10.45 16.13
N TYR A 151 5.58 -10.22 14.99
CA TYR A 151 4.21 -10.69 14.73
C TYR A 151 4.23 -11.93 13.81
N ARG A 152 3.39 -12.90 14.14
CA ARG A 152 3.03 -13.99 13.24
C ARG A 152 1.61 -13.75 12.76
N TYR A 153 1.44 -13.62 11.47
CA TYR A 153 0.12 -13.49 10.87
C TYR A 153 -0.58 -14.85 10.86
N ALA A 154 -1.86 -14.88 11.22
CA ALA A 154 -2.69 -16.06 11.10
C ALA A 154 -2.75 -16.45 9.63
N ARG A 155 -2.51 -17.73 9.34
CA ARG A 155 -2.61 -18.27 7.99
C ARG A 155 -3.95 -18.97 7.89
N GLU A 156 -4.70 -18.62 6.86
CA GLU A 156 -5.99 -19.22 6.56
C GLU A 156 -5.93 -19.89 5.20
N GLU A 157 -6.91 -20.78 4.97
CA GLU A 157 -7.10 -21.48 3.72
C GLU A 157 -8.51 -21.17 3.23
N GLN A 158 -8.62 -20.81 1.95
CA GLN A 158 -9.91 -20.61 1.31
C GLN A 158 -9.99 -21.54 0.11
N GLN A 159 -11.13 -22.19 -0.04
CA GLN A 159 -11.49 -22.88 -1.26
C GLN A 159 -12.39 -21.97 -2.09
N LEU A 160 -11.95 -21.63 -3.29
CA LEU A 160 -12.75 -20.94 -4.29
C LEU A 160 -13.27 -22.02 -5.24
N ARG A 161 -14.58 -22.16 -5.35
CA ARG A 161 -15.21 -23.30 -6.03
C ARG A 161 -15.86 -22.88 -7.33
N ASP A 162 -15.84 -23.81 -8.28
CA ASP A 162 -16.64 -23.76 -9.50
C ASP A 162 -16.53 -22.43 -10.26
N ILE A 163 -15.33 -21.83 -10.27
CA ILE A 163 -15.08 -20.57 -10.98
C ILE A 163 -15.17 -20.86 -12.49
N PRO A 164 -16.08 -20.24 -13.23
CA PRO A 164 -16.16 -20.41 -14.68
C PRO A 164 -14.85 -19.96 -15.33
N ALA A 165 -14.39 -20.69 -16.33
CA ALA A 165 -13.12 -20.42 -16.99
C ALA A 165 -13.19 -20.72 -18.50
N MET A 166 -12.09 -20.44 -19.19
CA MET A 166 -11.85 -20.90 -20.56
C MET A 166 -10.38 -21.26 -20.74
N LEU A 167 -10.12 -22.18 -21.68
CA LEU A 167 -8.79 -22.37 -22.23
C LEU A 167 -8.52 -21.25 -23.24
N SER A 168 -7.78 -20.23 -22.83
CA SER A 168 -7.49 -19.06 -23.67
C SER A 168 -6.36 -19.30 -24.68
N GLY A 169 -5.59 -20.36 -24.49
CA GLY A 169 -4.55 -20.79 -25.42
C GLY A 169 -3.71 -21.92 -24.87
N PHE A 170 -2.74 -22.38 -25.67
CA PHE A 170 -1.76 -23.37 -25.26
C PHE A 170 -0.46 -23.23 -26.06
N ASP A 171 0.64 -23.68 -25.45
CA ASP A 171 1.93 -23.84 -26.12
C ASP A 171 2.39 -25.30 -26.06
N ILE A 172 2.96 -25.77 -27.17
CA ILE A 172 3.70 -27.03 -27.23
C ILE A 172 5.17 -26.70 -27.47
N VAL A 173 6.00 -27.03 -26.50
CA VAL A 173 7.46 -26.93 -26.57
C VAL A 173 8.01 -28.30 -26.93
N PRO A 174 8.60 -28.48 -28.12
CA PRO A 174 9.22 -29.74 -28.50
C PRO A 174 10.26 -30.20 -27.47
N SER A 175 10.31 -31.49 -27.19
CA SER A 175 11.42 -32.06 -26.44
C SER A 175 12.68 -32.02 -27.32
N GLY A 176 13.81 -31.61 -26.76
CA GLY A 176 15.10 -31.65 -27.47
C GLY A 176 15.66 -33.07 -27.68
N GLY A 177 14.82 -34.11 -27.63
CA GLY A 177 15.17 -35.54 -27.65
C GLY A 177 13.93 -36.44 -27.60
N SER A 178 14.07 -37.72 -27.22
CA SER A 178 12.97 -38.71 -27.20
C SER A 178 11.96 -38.57 -26.04
N GLY A 179 12.04 -37.50 -25.26
CA GLY A 179 11.18 -37.26 -24.11
C GLY A 179 9.80 -36.68 -24.45
N PRO A 180 8.86 -36.61 -23.49
CA PRO A 180 7.58 -35.96 -23.71
C PRO A 180 7.75 -34.46 -24.02
N PRO A 181 6.95 -33.87 -24.93
CA PRO A 181 6.96 -32.43 -25.15
C PRO A 181 6.48 -31.69 -23.90
N GLY A 182 6.94 -30.45 -23.73
CA GLY A 182 6.38 -29.55 -22.72
C GLY A 182 5.07 -28.97 -23.21
N VAL A 183 3.98 -29.14 -22.47
CA VAL A 183 2.69 -28.50 -22.80
C VAL A 183 2.36 -27.47 -21.73
N LYS A 184 2.02 -26.25 -22.16
CA LYS A 184 1.54 -25.18 -21.28
C LYS A 184 0.12 -24.81 -21.67
N LEU A 185 -0.80 -24.83 -20.72
CA LEU A 185 -2.20 -24.44 -20.88
C LEU A 185 -2.41 -23.07 -20.25
N TYR A 186 -3.02 -22.15 -20.98
CA TYR A 186 -3.42 -20.83 -20.49
C TYR A 186 -4.90 -20.87 -20.13
N ILE A 187 -5.20 -20.79 -18.84
CA ILE A 187 -6.56 -20.84 -18.31
C ILE A 187 -6.94 -19.44 -17.83
N TYR A 188 -7.97 -18.88 -18.42
CA TYR A 188 -8.54 -17.60 -18.04
C TYR A 188 -9.79 -17.83 -17.19
N LEU A 189 -9.76 -17.37 -15.94
CA LEU A 189 -10.91 -17.41 -15.05
C LEU A 189 -11.84 -16.25 -15.40
N LYS A 190 -13.09 -16.56 -15.69
CA LYS A 190 -14.15 -15.60 -16.03
C LYS A 190 -14.76 -14.97 -14.77
N VAL A 191 -13.90 -14.45 -13.90
CA VAL A 191 -14.29 -13.90 -12.58
C VAL A 191 -15.19 -12.69 -12.77
N LYS A 192 -14.78 -11.72 -13.58
CA LYS A 192 -15.54 -10.50 -13.88
C LYS A 192 -16.77 -10.80 -14.75
N GLU A 193 -16.61 -11.67 -15.73
CA GLU A 193 -17.60 -11.87 -16.81
C GLU A 193 -18.77 -12.74 -16.40
N ASN A 194 -18.54 -13.72 -15.50
CA ASN A 194 -19.52 -14.78 -15.24
C ASN A 194 -19.90 -14.91 -13.75
N LEU A 195 -19.27 -14.19 -12.82
CA LEU A 195 -19.70 -14.17 -11.42
C LEU A 195 -20.50 -12.90 -11.12
N ALA A 196 -21.42 -12.99 -10.15
CA ALA A 196 -22.05 -11.81 -9.59
C ALA A 196 -21.01 -10.86 -9.00
N THR A 197 -21.24 -9.54 -9.05
CA THR A 197 -20.26 -8.53 -8.64
C THR A 197 -19.69 -8.78 -7.24
N ALA A 198 -20.52 -9.17 -6.27
CA ALA A 198 -20.08 -9.48 -4.91
C ALA A 198 -19.11 -10.68 -4.87
N ASP A 199 -19.42 -11.74 -5.61
CA ASP A 199 -18.60 -12.95 -5.68
C ASP A 199 -17.30 -12.70 -6.44
N ALA A 200 -17.37 -11.98 -7.56
CA ALA A 200 -16.20 -11.54 -8.32
C ALA A 200 -15.23 -10.70 -7.46
N ASN A 201 -15.78 -9.78 -6.66
CA ASN A 201 -15.00 -8.97 -5.73
C ASN A 201 -14.38 -9.81 -4.62
N ASN A 202 -15.09 -10.81 -4.10
CA ASN A 202 -14.59 -11.71 -3.06
C ASN A 202 -13.48 -12.63 -3.61
N VAL A 203 -13.68 -13.23 -4.78
CA VAL A 203 -12.66 -14.06 -5.46
C VAL A 203 -11.39 -13.24 -5.70
N THR A 204 -11.53 -12.03 -6.24
CA THR A 204 -10.39 -11.12 -6.49
C THR A 204 -9.66 -10.76 -5.19
N GLU A 205 -10.40 -10.39 -4.12
CA GLU A 205 -9.84 -10.09 -2.80
C GLU A 205 -9.02 -11.26 -2.24
N TYR A 206 -9.53 -12.49 -2.33
CA TYR A 206 -8.83 -13.69 -1.86
C TYR A 206 -7.55 -14.00 -2.65
N LEU A 207 -7.61 -13.88 -3.98
CA LEU A 207 -6.45 -14.11 -4.85
C LEU A 207 -5.37 -13.04 -4.62
N VAL A 208 -5.75 -11.77 -4.47
CA VAL A 208 -4.78 -10.69 -4.19
C VAL A 208 -4.28 -10.75 -2.74
N ALA A 209 -5.09 -11.17 -1.76
CA ALA A 209 -4.62 -11.41 -0.39
C ALA A 209 -3.52 -12.48 -0.34
N SER A 210 -3.64 -13.47 -1.22
CA SER A 210 -2.61 -14.47 -1.44
C SER A 210 -1.32 -13.87 -2.02
N ASP A 211 -1.41 -13.01 -3.04
CA ASP A 211 -0.26 -12.25 -3.57
C ASP A 211 0.40 -11.38 -2.50
N TYR A 212 -0.40 -10.61 -1.76
CA TYR A 212 0.08 -9.74 -0.69
C TYR A 212 0.82 -10.55 0.40
N SER A 213 0.32 -11.75 0.70
CA SER A 213 0.97 -12.68 1.63
C SER A 213 2.33 -13.18 1.13
N LYS A 214 2.49 -13.38 -0.19
CA LYS A 214 3.77 -13.72 -0.83
C LYS A 214 4.72 -12.53 -0.83
N VAL A 215 4.26 -11.33 -1.18
CA VAL A 215 5.06 -10.09 -1.08
C VAL A 215 5.61 -9.92 0.32
N ASN A 216 4.77 -10.09 1.36
CA ASN A 216 5.24 -10.05 2.74
C ASN A 216 6.25 -11.15 3.04
N LYS A 217 6.06 -12.38 2.53
CA LYS A 217 6.96 -13.51 2.83
C LYS A 217 8.31 -13.40 2.12
N TYR A 218 8.34 -12.99 0.86
CA TYR A 218 9.51 -13.01 -0.01
C TYR A 218 10.14 -11.63 -0.22
N GLY A 219 9.42 -10.54 0.00
CA GLY A 219 9.95 -9.17 -0.08
C GLY A 219 10.95 -8.80 1.03
N ARG A 220 11.48 -9.79 1.78
CA ARG A 220 12.67 -9.64 2.64
C ARG A 220 13.98 -9.70 1.85
N TYR A 221 13.96 -10.30 0.66
CA TYR A 221 15.14 -10.37 -0.18
C TYR A 221 15.50 -8.93 -0.58
N ARG A 222 16.70 -8.52 -0.14
CA ARG A 222 17.22 -7.16 -0.01
C ARG A 222 16.88 -6.22 -1.18
N ALA A 223 16.40 -5.02 -0.83
CA ALA A 223 16.45 -3.82 -1.67
C ALA A 223 17.86 -3.20 -1.80
N ASN A 224 18.93 -3.96 -1.51
CA ASN A 224 20.33 -3.51 -1.58
C ASN A 224 21.14 -4.33 -2.60
N ALA A 225 20.60 -4.49 -3.80
CA ALA A 225 21.35 -5.04 -4.93
C ALA A 225 20.94 -4.29 -6.21
N TRP A 226 21.34 -3.01 -6.28
CA TRP A 226 21.47 -2.30 -7.56
C TRP A 226 22.79 -2.65 -8.27
N ASP A 227 23.59 -3.58 -7.73
CA ASP A 227 24.75 -4.14 -8.39
C ASP A 227 24.88 -5.63 -8.02
N ALA A 228 24.67 -6.50 -9.00
CA ALA A 228 25.40 -7.76 -9.23
C ALA A 228 24.59 -8.70 -10.14
N SER A 229 24.91 -8.63 -11.43
CA SER A 229 24.74 -9.65 -12.49
C SER A 229 23.36 -10.29 -12.72
N PRO A 230 22.86 -10.31 -13.97
CA PRO A 230 21.62 -10.99 -14.30
C PRO A 230 21.75 -12.50 -14.03
N PRO A 231 20.75 -13.12 -13.39
CA PRO A 231 20.67 -14.56 -13.27
C PRO A 231 20.48 -15.18 -14.67
N PRO A 232 20.96 -16.43 -14.88
CA PRO A 232 20.89 -17.09 -16.18
C PRO A 232 19.45 -17.14 -16.72
N ALA A 233 19.32 -16.85 -18.02
CA ALA A 233 18.11 -16.41 -18.72
C ALA A 233 16.92 -17.39 -18.86
N ARG A 234 16.71 -18.35 -17.95
CA ARG A 234 15.66 -19.38 -18.15
C ARG A 234 14.83 -19.80 -16.92
N VAL A 235 14.93 -19.09 -15.79
CA VAL A 235 13.99 -19.24 -14.66
C VAL A 235 13.73 -17.84 -14.13
N PRO A 236 12.49 -17.35 -13.99
CA PRO A 236 12.30 -16.07 -13.33
C PRO A 236 12.77 -16.25 -11.90
N THR A 237 13.58 -15.30 -11.49
CA THR A 237 13.94 -15.20 -10.09
C THR A 237 12.71 -14.91 -9.27
N ILE A 238 12.84 -15.17 -7.97
CA ILE A 238 11.88 -14.70 -6.98
C ILE A 238 11.58 -13.19 -7.12
N GLU A 239 12.51 -12.43 -7.70
CA GLU A 239 12.35 -11.01 -8.00
C GLU A 239 11.29 -10.74 -9.06
N VAL A 240 11.32 -11.46 -10.19
CA VAL A 240 10.30 -11.32 -11.24
C VAL A 240 8.91 -11.70 -10.70
N CYS A 241 8.84 -12.77 -9.91
CA CYS A 241 7.60 -13.15 -9.24
C CYS A 241 7.11 -12.07 -8.27
N LEU A 242 8.02 -11.46 -7.50
CA LEU A 242 7.70 -10.37 -6.59
C LEU A 242 7.14 -9.15 -7.32
N GLU A 243 7.72 -8.79 -8.47
CA GLU A 243 7.22 -7.68 -9.30
C GLU A 243 5.79 -7.95 -9.80
N THR A 244 5.49 -9.16 -10.26
CA THR A 244 4.13 -9.56 -10.64
C THR A 244 3.15 -9.40 -9.47
N TRP A 245 3.50 -9.90 -8.29
CA TRP A 245 2.61 -9.82 -7.11
C TRP A 245 2.45 -8.38 -6.62
N GLU A 246 3.50 -7.56 -6.66
CA GLU A 246 3.43 -6.13 -6.33
C GLU A 246 2.52 -5.40 -7.34
N ARG A 247 2.63 -5.70 -8.64
CA ARG A 247 1.78 -5.09 -9.68
C ARG A 247 0.31 -5.46 -9.48
N ASN A 248 0.00 -6.75 -9.23
CA ASN A 248 -1.36 -7.19 -8.91
C ASN A 248 -1.91 -6.48 -7.67
N LEU A 249 -1.08 -6.32 -6.64
CA LEU A 249 -1.45 -5.59 -5.43
C LEU A 249 -1.78 -4.13 -5.76
N TRP A 250 -0.88 -3.41 -6.44
CA TRP A 250 -1.08 -2.00 -6.81
C TRP A 250 -2.33 -1.81 -7.65
N GLN A 251 -2.55 -2.68 -8.65
CA GLN A 251 -3.75 -2.61 -9.46
C GLN A 251 -5.01 -2.86 -8.63
N TYR A 252 -4.99 -3.78 -7.69
CA TYR A 252 -6.11 -3.97 -6.78
C TYR A 252 -6.43 -2.68 -6.02
N PHE A 253 -5.42 -2.01 -5.45
CA PHE A 253 -5.64 -0.72 -4.78
C PHE A 253 -6.24 0.33 -5.73
N LEU A 254 -5.79 0.41 -6.98
CA LEU A 254 -6.38 1.34 -7.96
C LEU A 254 -7.83 1.00 -8.29
N ASN A 255 -8.12 -0.27 -8.56
CA ASN A 255 -9.44 -0.74 -9.01
C ASN A 255 -10.48 -0.81 -7.89
N TYR A 256 -10.05 -0.98 -6.64
CA TYR A 256 -10.93 -1.28 -5.52
C TYR A 256 -10.91 -0.23 -4.39
N ALA A 257 -10.00 0.75 -4.38
CA ALA A 257 -10.06 1.85 -3.42
C ALA A 257 -11.09 2.90 -3.83
N ASP A 258 -12.22 2.97 -3.12
CA ASP A 258 -13.22 4.03 -3.35
C ASP A 258 -12.74 5.36 -2.73
N LEU A 259 -12.26 6.26 -3.60
CA LEU A 259 -11.83 7.60 -3.18
C LEU A 259 -12.99 8.47 -2.71
N THR A 260 -14.24 8.15 -3.08
CA THR A 260 -15.43 8.85 -2.58
C THR A 260 -15.54 8.70 -1.06
N ARG A 261 -15.28 7.50 -0.55
CA ARG A 261 -15.23 7.25 0.89
C ARG A 261 -14.07 7.99 1.55
N GLY A 262 -12.87 7.92 0.98
CA GLY A 262 -11.71 8.68 1.48
C GLY A 262 -11.98 10.19 1.57
N ARG A 263 -12.63 10.77 0.55
CA ARG A 263 -13.07 12.17 0.53
C ARG A 263 -14.16 12.45 1.55
N HIS A 264 -15.08 11.51 1.78
CA HIS A 264 -16.09 11.63 2.84
C HIS A 264 -15.46 11.69 4.23
N LEU A 265 -14.49 10.81 4.52
CA LEU A 265 -13.72 10.85 5.77
C LEU A 265 -12.97 12.18 5.94
N MET A 266 -12.34 12.67 4.86
CA MET A 266 -11.69 13.99 4.87
C MET A 266 -12.68 15.11 5.17
N ASN A 267 -13.84 15.12 4.49
CA ASN A 267 -14.91 16.11 4.70
C ASN A 267 -15.50 16.05 6.11
N HIS A 268 -15.58 14.86 6.71
CA HIS A 268 -15.98 14.68 8.10
C HIS A 268 -15.04 15.45 9.04
N ILE A 269 -13.72 15.28 8.90
CA ILE A 269 -12.72 15.99 9.73
C ILE A 269 -12.78 17.51 9.48
N VAL A 270 -12.91 17.94 8.22
CA VAL A 270 -13.14 19.35 7.87
C VAL A 270 -14.41 19.88 8.57
N GLY A 271 -15.49 19.10 8.57
CA GLY A 271 -16.74 19.42 9.25
C GLY A 271 -16.59 19.59 10.76
N GLN A 272 -15.81 18.73 11.40
CA GLN A 272 -15.46 18.83 12.83
C GLN A 272 -14.74 20.16 13.12
N GLY A 273 -13.71 20.50 12.33
CA GLY A 273 -12.97 21.76 12.45
C GLY A 273 -13.87 23.00 12.29
N ARG A 274 -14.75 23.02 11.28
CA ARG A 274 -15.72 24.11 11.06
C ARG A 274 -16.72 24.23 12.20
N THR A 275 -17.21 23.10 12.70
CA THR A 275 -18.14 23.06 13.83
C THR A 275 -17.47 23.61 15.09
N ARG A 276 -16.21 23.24 15.35
CA ARG A 276 -15.44 23.75 16.48
C ARG A 276 -15.29 25.27 16.41
N HIS A 277 -15.00 25.80 15.22
CA HIS A 277 -14.90 27.25 15.02
C HIS A 277 -16.23 27.97 15.24
N THR A 278 -17.32 27.45 14.67
CA THR A 278 -18.67 28.02 14.80
C THR A 278 -19.14 28.08 16.26
N ARG A 279 -18.68 27.14 17.09
CA ARG A 279 -18.92 27.14 18.54
C ARG A 279 -17.99 28.08 19.33
N GLY A 280 -17.30 29.00 18.66
CA GLY A 280 -16.38 29.97 19.28
C GLY A 280 -14.97 29.44 19.54
N GLY A 281 -14.59 28.29 18.98
CA GLY A 281 -13.24 27.76 19.09
C GLY A 281 -12.21 28.64 18.35
N GLY A 282 -11.12 28.96 19.03
CA GLY A 282 -9.96 29.63 18.44
C GLY A 282 -9.10 28.68 17.60
N GLN A 283 -7.98 29.22 17.09
CA GLN A 283 -7.05 28.47 16.25
C GLN A 283 -6.52 27.20 16.96
N PRO A 284 -6.07 27.24 18.23
CA PRO A 284 -5.56 26.04 18.90
C PRO A 284 -6.60 24.93 19.01
N GLU A 285 -7.87 25.29 19.29
CA GLU A 285 -8.91 24.29 19.45
C GLU A 285 -9.36 23.69 18.12
N VAL A 286 -9.42 24.48 17.05
CA VAL A 286 -9.71 23.97 15.70
C VAL A 286 -8.61 23.03 15.23
N VAL A 287 -7.33 23.42 15.37
CA VAL A 287 -6.19 22.59 14.94
C VAL A 287 -6.14 21.29 15.74
N ARG A 288 -6.40 21.35 17.05
CA ARG A 288 -6.51 20.15 17.89
C ARG A 288 -7.66 19.24 17.45
N GLU A 289 -8.81 19.79 17.09
CA GLU A 289 -9.95 19.00 16.58
C GLU A 289 -9.57 18.25 15.30
N VAL A 290 -8.93 18.96 14.35
CA VAL A 290 -8.42 18.36 13.11
C VAL A 290 -7.40 17.27 13.39
N ARG A 291 -6.42 17.55 14.25
CA ARG A 291 -5.41 16.56 14.67
C ARG A 291 -6.07 15.29 15.19
N ASN A 292 -7.01 15.43 16.14
CA ASN A 292 -7.69 14.30 16.76
C ASN A 292 -8.54 13.51 15.76
N GLY A 293 -9.23 14.18 14.84
CA GLY A 293 -9.98 13.52 13.77
C GLY A 293 -9.07 12.70 12.83
N ILE A 294 -7.87 13.19 12.53
CA ILE A 294 -6.88 12.44 11.75
C ILE A 294 -6.36 11.24 12.55
N ASP A 295 -5.96 11.44 13.81
CA ASP A 295 -5.43 10.40 14.71
C ASP A 295 -6.41 9.21 14.87
N GLN A 296 -7.70 9.52 14.96
CA GLN A 296 -8.77 8.50 15.01
C GLN A 296 -8.87 7.67 13.73
N LEU A 297 -8.51 8.23 12.57
CA LEU A 297 -8.70 7.62 11.25
C LEU A 297 -7.39 7.23 10.57
N LEU A 298 -6.23 7.40 11.21
CA LEU A 298 -4.94 7.12 10.60
C LEU A 298 -3.94 6.50 11.59
N ILE A 299 -3.68 5.21 11.45
CA ILE A 299 -2.62 4.54 12.21
C ILE A 299 -1.27 4.91 11.60
N THR A 300 -0.25 5.17 12.42
CA THR A 300 1.13 5.29 11.95
C THR A 300 1.91 3.98 11.87
N ALA A 301 2.60 3.82 10.75
CA ALA A 301 3.44 2.69 10.42
C ALA A 301 4.87 2.82 10.96
N ASN A 302 5.07 3.08 12.26
CA ASN A 302 6.42 3.16 12.84
C ASN A 302 6.47 2.78 14.34
N HIS A 303 7.66 2.41 14.81
CA HIS A 303 7.96 2.01 16.19
C HIS A 303 8.39 3.18 17.09
N TRP A 304 7.64 4.29 17.14
CA TRP A 304 7.93 5.35 18.12
C TRP A 304 7.53 4.99 19.57
N GLY A 305 6.97 3.80 19.81
CA GLY A 305 6.67 3.27 21.15
C GLY A 305 5.51 4.01 21.84
N GLN A 306 5.54 4.11 23.17
CA GLN A 306 4.55 4.85 23.98
C GLN A 306 4.53 6.38 23.73
N ARG A 307 5.41 6.90 22.86
CA ARG A 307 5.42 8.34 22.52
C ARG A 307 4.35 8.71 21.48
N ARG A 308 3.44 7.77 21.18
CA ARG A 308 2.63 7.81 19.98
C ARG A 308 1.18 7.47 20.23
N GLU A 309 0.92 6.24 20.67
CA GLU A 309 -0.41 5.79 21.09
C GLU A 309 -0.28 5.25 22.50
N ASP A 310 -1.18 5.66 23.37
CA ASP A 310 -1.13 5.25 24.76
C ASP A 310 -1.57 3.78 24.88
N ARG A 311 -0.72 2.95 25.50
CA ARG A 311 -0.98 1.50 25.63
C ARG A 311 -2.25 1.17 26.41
N THR A 312 -2.74 2.10 27.23
CA THR A 312 -3.88 1.91 28.13
C THR A 312 -5.16 2.47 27.54
N THR A 313 -5.11 3.63 26.87
CA THR A 313 -6.29 4.30 26.33
C THR A 313 -6.51 4.06 24.83
N GLU A 314 -5.46 3.68 24.09
CA GLU A 314 -5.48 3.46 22.62
C GLU A 314 -4.89 2.09 22.26
N ALA A 315 -5.22 1.06 23.04
CA ALA A 315 -4.60 -0.25 22.94
C ALA A 315 -4.65 -0.88 21.54
N TYR A 316 -5.73 -0.65 20.79
CA TYR A 316 -5.87 -1.12 19.41
C TYR A 316 -4.88 -0.44 18.46
N GLN A 317 -4.92 0.89 18.38
CA GLN A 317 -4.04 1.66 17.50
C GLN A 317 -2.57 1.40 17.84
N TYR A 318 -2.22 1.37 19.14
CA TYR A 318 -0.89 0.97 19.61
C TYR A 318 -0.44 -0.39 19.08
N GLN A 319 -1.32 -1.40 19.08
CA GLN A 319 -0.99 -2.71 18.53
C GLN A 319 -0.81 -2.68 17.02
N MET A 320 -1.71 -2.01 16.30
CA MET A 320 -1.66 -1.88 14.84
C MET A 320 -0.41 -1.13 14.37
N SER A 321 -0.05 -0.05 15.06
CA SER A 321 1.18 0.72 14.87
C SER A 321 2.44 -0.11 14.99
N ASN A 322 2.50 -1.00 16.00
CA ASN A 322 3.62 -1.93 16.11
C ASN A 322 3.65 -2.95 14.96
N ILE A 323 2.50 -3.37 14.45
CA ILE A 323 2.45 -4.32 13.33
C ILE A 323 2.89 -3.64 12.05
N PHE A 324 2.31 -2.48 11.75
CA PHE A 324 2.67 -1.70 10.58
C PHE A 324 4.10 -1.19 10.64
N GLY A 325 4.60 -0.77 11.81
CA GLY A 325 6.01 -0.47 12.03
C GLY A 325 6.91 -1.68 11.74
N SER A 326 6.50 -2.88 12.17
CA SER A 326 7.26 -4.11 11.91
C SER A 326 7.28 -4.47 10.43
N ILE A 327 6.15 -4.32 9.74
CA ILE A 327 6.06 -4.52 8.29
C ILE A 327 6.90 -3.46 7.57
N HIS A 328 6.74 -2.19 7.90
CA HIS A 328 7.45 -1.07 7.30
C HIS A 328 8.97 -1.26 7.37
N GLN A 329 9.49 -1.60 8.57
CA GLN A 329 10.93 -1.72 8.78
C GLN A 329 11.54 -3.04 8.27
N SER A 330 10.80 -4.15 8.35
CA SER A 330 11.37 -5.49 8.05
C SER A 330 10.83 -6.15 6.79
N ARG A 331 9.79 -5.58 6.18
CA ARG A 331 9.00 -6.10 5.06
C ARG A 331 8.50 -4.95 4.16
N TRP A 332 9.35 -3.95 3.89
CA TRP A 332 8.97 -2.71 3.18
C TRP A 332 8.09 -2.93 1.95
N ARG A 333 8.37 -3.95 1.14
CA ARG A 333 7.56 -4.34 -0.05
C ARG A 333 6.08 -4.56 0.25
N ALA A 334 5.76 -5.06 1.44
CA ALA A 334 4.39 -5.29 1.89
C ALA A 334 3.81 -4.15 2.74
N SER A 335 4.55 -3.05 2.94
CA SER A 335 4.05 -1.92 3.72
C SER A 335 2.95 -1.18 2.95
N PRO A 336 1.79 -0.88 3.55
CA PRO A 336 0.78 -0.02 2.94
C PRO A 336 1.36 1.36 2.56
N VAL A 337 2.31 1.88 3.36
CA VAL A 337 3.02 3.13 3.06
C VAL A 337 3.79 3.04 1.74
N ARG A 338 4.41 1.90 1.42
CA ARG A 338 5.08 1.72 0.13
C ARG A 338 4.07 1.75 -1.01
N VAL A 339 2.91 1.11 -0.84
CA VAL A 339 1.85 1.11 -1.84
C VAL A 339 1.37 2.54 -2.09
N ILE A 340 1.06 3.29 -1.03
CA ILE A 340 0.66 4.71 -1.12
C ILE A 340 1.69 5.51 -1.92
N ARG A 341 2.98 5.45 -1.53
CA ARG A 341 4.04 6.21 -2.22
C ARG A 341 4.26 5.75 -3.66
N LYS A 342 4.21 4.44 -3.93
CA LYS A 342 4.38 3.92 -5.30
C LYS A 342 3.24 4.34 -6.20
N LEU A 343 2.00 4.34 -5.70
CA LEU A 343 0.86 4.82 -6.47
C LEU A 343 0.96 6.33 -6.73
N ASP A 344 1.45 7.12 -5.76
CA ASP A 344 1.71 8.56 -5.92
C ASP A 344 2.84 8.84 -6.94
N ASP A 345 3.91 8.04 -6.93
CA ASP A 345 4.98 8.13 -7.93
C ASP A 345 4.47 7.79 -9.35
N MET A 346 3.63 6.76 -9.48
CA MET A 346 3.15 6.26 -10.78
C MET A 346 1.98 7.08 -11.34
N HIS A 347 1.20 7.68 -10.45
CA HIS A 347 0.00 8.42 -10.78
C HIS A 347 -0.02 9.69 -9.96
N THR A 348 0.04 10.84 -10.64
CA THR A 348 0.03 12.14 -9.97
C THR A 348 -1.33 12.37 -9.31
N TYR A 349 -1.47 12.04 -8.03
CA TYR A 349 -2.63 12.43 -7.24
C TYR A 349 -2.56 13.93 -6.99
N ASN A 350 -3.70 14.62 -7.11
CA ASN A 350 -3.80 15.93 -6.48
C ASN A 350 -3.80 15.77 -4.95
N LEU A 351 -3.51 16.86 -4.24
CA LEU A 351 -3.40 16.87 -2.78
C LEU A 351 -4.59 16.21 -2.07
N ASN A 352 -5.81 16.49 -2.52
CA ASN A 352 -7.04 15.97 -1.89
C ASN A 352 -7.23 14.48 -2.16
N ASP A 353 -6.94 14.01 -3.37
CA ASP A 353 -7.09 12.61 -3.73
C ASP A 353 -6.02 11.74 -3.06
N HIS A 354 -4.79 12.26 -2.89
CA HIS A 354 -3.76 11.60 -2.11
C HIS A 354 -4.19 11.49 -0.63
N ALA A 355 -4.65 12.59 -0.02
CA ALA A 355 -5.14 12.58 1.35
C ALA A 355 -6.35 11.63 1.53
N ALA A 356 -7.29 11.62 0.58
CA ALA A 356 -8.42 10.71 0.56
C ALA A 356 -7.98 9.25 0.47
N PHE A 357 -7.00 8.93 -0.40
CA PHE A 357 -6.45 7.58 -0.51
C PHE A 357 -5.79 7.13 0.80
N ILE A 358 -4.98 7.99 1.44
CA ILE A 358 -4.37 7.70 2.74
C ILE A 358 -5.44 7.41 3.80
N LEU A 359 -6.50 8.22 3.88
CA LEU A 359 -7.61 8.02 4.82
C LEU A 359 -8.42 6.76 4.52
N GLN A 360 -8.57 6.39 3.23
CA GLN A 360 -9.19 5.14 2.82
C GLN A 360 -8.39 3.93 3.33
N VAL A 361 -7.05 3.98 3.19
CA VAL A 361 -6.14 2.94 3.72
C VAL A 361 -6.14 2.92 5.25
N GLY A 362 -6.26 4.08 5.89
CA GLY A 362 -6.22 4.20 7.35
C GLY A 362 -4.84 3.93 7.96
N CYS A 363 -3.78 3.98 7.16
CA CYS A 363 -2.40 3.79 7.63
C CYS A 363 -1.41 4.70 6.88
N GLY A 364 -0.42 5.27 7.59
CA GLY A 364 0.57 6.19 7.02
C GLY A 364 1.86 6.28 7.83
N HIS A 365 2.93 6.88 7.31
CA HIS A 365 4.07 7.34 8.11
C HIS A 365 3.92 8.85 8.39
N CYS A 366 4.92 9.50 8.99
CA CYS A 366 4.88 10.94 9.29
C CYS A 366 4.58 11.80 8.03
N GLY A 367 5.10 11.40 6.87
CA GLY A 367 4.83 12.07 5.59
C GLY A 367 3.36 12.01 5.18
N GLU A 368 2.72 10.86 5.31
CA GLU A 368 1.30 10.67 5.00
C GLU A 368 0.39 11.40 6.01
N HIS A 369 0.76 11.41 7.30
CA HIS A 369 0.05 12.19 8.33
C HIS A 369 0.13 13.70 8.04
N ALA A 370 1.31 14.18 7.65
CA ALA A 370 1.51 15.58 7.27
C ALA A 370 0.76 15.94 5.98
N ALA A 371 0.71 15.03 5.00
CA ALA A 371 -0.05 15.23 3.75
C ALA A 371 -1.56 15.38 4.02
N VAL A 372 -2.13 14.49 4.83
CA VAL A 372 -3.55 14.56 5.25
C VAL A 372 -3.83 15.84 6.04
N SER A 373 -2.96 16.17 7.01
CA SER A 373 -3.07 17.40 7.80
C SER A 373 -3.05 18.65 6.91
N PHE A 374 -2.13 18.69 5.95
CA PHE A 374 -1.99 19.81 5.02
C PHE A 374 -3.25 19.97 4.16
N ALA A 375 -3.74 18.89 3.55
CA ALA A 375 -4.95 18.91 2.73
C ALA A 375 -6.19 19.41 3.51
N ILE A 376 -6.41 18.88 4.72
CA ILE A 376 -7.56 19.26 5.56
C ILE A 376 -7.48 20.72 5.99
N LEU A 377 -6.31 21.19 6.43
CA LEU A 377 -6.12 22.59 6.82
C LEU A 377 -6.28 23.54 5.62
N CYS A 378 -5.81 23.15 4.42
CA CYS A 378 -6.03 23.92 3.19
C CYS A 378 -7.53 24.02 2.86
N ALA A 379 -8.28 22.93 3.01
CA ALA A 379 -9.72 22.91 2.79
C ALA A 379 -10.50 23.78 3.80
N LEU A 380 -10.06 23.83 5.06
CA LEU A 380 -10.61 24.75 6.06
C LEU A 380 -10.29 26.21 5.72
N HIS A 381 -9.04 26.50 5.35
CA HIS A 381 -8.60 27.84 4.94
C HIS A 381 -9.42 28.34 3.73
N GLY A 382 -9.52 27.54 2.67
CA GLY A 382 -10.33 27.86 1.49
C GLY A 382 -11.84 27.93 1.77
N GLY A 383 -12.30 27.27 2.84
CA GLY A 383 -13.68 27.28 3.31
C GLY A 383 -14.05 28.46 4.22
N GLY A 384 -13.31 29.56 4.19
CA GLY A 384 -13.61 30.79 4.93
C GLY A 384 -12.87 30.96 6.27
N MET A 385 -11.95 30.07 6.62
CA MET A 385 -11.16 30.15 7.85
C MET A 385 -9.75 30.73 7.63
N SER A 386 -9.54 31.45 6.53
CA SER A 386 -8.24 32.01 6.14
C SER A 386 -7.65 32.96 7.18
N ALA A 387 -8.47 33.83 7.78
CA ALA A 387 -8.03 34.74 8.83
C ALA A 387 -7.58 33.99 10.10
N LEU A 388 -8.21 32.86 10.42
CA LEU A 388 -7.88 32.05 11.59
C LEU A 388 -6.60 31.23 11.38
N LEU A 389 -6.45 30.61 10.21
CA LEU A 389 -5.37 29.66 9.94
C LEU A 389 -4.12 30.33 9.34
N GLY A 390 -4.26 31.48 8.69
CA GLY A 390 -3.16 32.14 8.00
C GLY A 390 -2.53 31.23 6.94
N SER A 391 -1.23 31.38 6.69
CA SER A 391 -0.52 30.43 5.83
C SER A 391 -0.35 29.08 6.50
N ILE A 392 -0.28 28.04 5.67
CA ILE A 392 -0.15 26.65 6.06
C ILE A 392 1.07 26.11 5.31
N VAL A 393 2.01 25.50 6.00
CA VAL A 393 3.26 24.98 5.44
C VAL A 393 3.36 23.50 5.78
N LYS A 394 3.34 22.63 4.76
CA LYS A 394 3.73 21.23 4.92
C LYS A 394 5.24 21.21 5.13
N SER A 395 5.66 20.68 6.27
CA SER A 395 6.99 20.88 6.79
C SER A 395 7.52 19.61 7.45
N GLY A 396 8.75 19.66 7.94
CA GLY A 396 9.30 18.62 8.79
C GLY A 396 10.53 19.13 9.52
N ASN A 397 11.06 18.31 10.43
CA ASN A 397 12.35 18.61 11.02
C ASN A 397 13.42 18.47 9.93
N ALA A 398 14.19 19.52 9.65
CA ALA A 398 15.25 19.42 8.64
C ALA A 398 16.34 18.40 9.03
N ASN A 399 16.43 18.07 10.31
CA ASN A 399 17.50 17.27 10.90
C ASN A 399 17.01 16.01 11.62
N ILE A 400 15.74 15.65 11.45
CA ILE A 400 15.17 14.37 11.85
C ILE A 400 14.15 14.02 10.79
N ASP A 401 14.13 12.76 10.33
CA ASP A 401 13.10 12.26 9.44
C ASP A 401 11.72 12.21 10.14
N HIS A 402 11.06 13.37 10.21
CA HIS A 402 9.73 13.58 10.81
C HIS A 402 9.03 14.78 10.16
N ALA A 403 7.84 14.54 9.60
CA ALA A 403 7.04 15.54 8.91
C ALA A 403 5.78 15.92 9.72
N PHE A 404 5.34 17.18 9.57
CA PHE A 404 4.18 17.78 10.23
C PHE A 404 3.74 19.04 9.45
N VAL A 405 2.73 19.76 9.93
CA VAL A 405 2.31 21.05 9.35
C VAL A 405 2.55 22.18 10.34
N VAL A 406 3.09 23.30 9.85
CA VAL A 406 3.18 24.56 10.60
C VAL A 406 2.24 25.56 9.95
N GLY A 407 1.47 26.31 10.73
CA GLY A 407 0.62 27.37 10.18
C GLY A 407 0.57 28.64 11.01
N GLY A 408 -0.10 29.66 10.47
CA GLY A 408 -0.09 31.03 10.99
C GLY A 408 1.24 31.78 10.78
N LEU A 409 2.22 31.15 10.13
CA LEU A 409 3.54 31.70 9.83
C LEU A 409 3.90 31.51 8.37
N ARG A 410 4.58 32.49 7.76
CA ARG A 410 5.03 32.43 6.37
C ARG A 410 6.54 32.23 6.30
N PRO A 411 7.04 31.31 5.46
CA PRO A 411 8.45 31.29 5.12
C PRO A 411 8.84 32.61 4.45
N ARG A 412 9.94 33.21 4.89
CA ARG A 412 10.50 34.43 4.28
C ARG A 412 11.29 34.09 3.01
N GLU A 413 12.06 33.02 3.09
CA GLU A 413 13.01 32.58 2.09
C GLU A 413 13.07 31.05 2.13
N ILE A 414 13.29 30.45 0.96
CA ILE A 414 13.62 29.02 0.85
C ILE A 414 15.12 28.91 0.61
N ILE A 415 15.78 28.13 1.45
CA ILE A 415 17.21 27.88 1.36
C ILE A 415 17.41 26.48 0.80
N GLU A 416 18.02 26.39 -0.38
CA GLU A 416 18.44 25.13 -0.97
C GLU A 416 19.82 24.78 -0.40
N THR A 417 19.94 23.62 0.25
CA THR A 417 21.17 23.12 0.88
C THR A 417 21.30 21.62 0.64
N THR A 418 22.41 21.01 1.03
CA THR A 418 22.61 19.55 0.93
C THR A 418 22.41 18.85 2.27
N ILE A 419 21.83 17.65 2.26
CA ILE A 419 21.71 16.78 3.43
C ILE A 419 23.10 16.33 3.88
N ARG A 420 23.45 16.57 5.15
CA ARG A 420 24.76 16.17 5.71
C ARG A 420 24.73 14.89 6.51
N SER A 421 23.55 14.38 6.85
CA SER A 421 23.41 13.14 7.60
C SER A 421 22.16 12.35 7.19
N SER A 422 22.37 11.13 6.67
CA SER A 422 21.31 10.17 6.36
C SER A 422 20.56 9.66 7.58
N ARG A 423 21.03 9.93 8.81
CA ARG A 423 20.32 9.57 10.05
C ARG A 423 19.18 10.55 10.40
N ASN A 424 19.11 11.65 9.67
CA ASN A 424 18.38 12.85 10.06
C ASN A 424 17.49 13.38 8.92
N SER A 425 17.49 12.75 7.74
CA SER A 425 16.67 13.15 6.59
C SER A 425 16.20 11.90 5.84
N SER A 426 15.11 12.03 5.08
CA SER A 426 14.59 11.01 4.18
C SER A 426 15.42 10.83 2.90
N GLY A 427 16.31 11.79 2.59
CA GLY A 427 17.24 11.74 1.46
C GLY A 427 18.63 11.21 1.81
N SER A 428 19.44 10.97 0.79
CA SER A 428 20.84 10.53 0.93
C SER A 428 21.74 11.72 1.27
N VAL A 429 22.88 11.42 1.91
CA VAL A 429 23.91 12.45 2.13
C VAL A 429 24.37 13.00 0.78
N GLY A 430 24.34 14.32 0.62
CA GLY A 430 24.66 15.01 -0.63
C GLY A 430 23.45 15.39 -1.48
N ASP A 431 22.27 14.81 -1.22
CA ASP A 431 21.05 15.21 -1.93
C ASP A 431 20.64 16.63 -1.53
N ALA A 432 20.08 17.38 -2.48
CA ALA A 432 19.53 18.71 -2.24
C ALA A 432 18.28 18.62 -1.35
N ILE A 433 18.11 19.58 -0.46
CA ILE A 433 16.95 19.76 0.41
C ILE A 433 16.61 21.24 0.51
N ASP A 434 15.33 21.54 0.33
CA ASP A 434 14.78 22.86 0.57
C ASP A 434 14.41 22.99 2.05
N VAL A 435 14.89 24.05 2.71
CA VAL A 435 14.58 24.36 4.11
C VAL A 435 14.15 25.81 4.29
N TRP A 436 13.49 26.12 5.39
CA TRP A 436 13.12 27.47 5.78
C TRP A 436 13.40 27.71 7.27
N ASN A 437 13.68 28.95 7.65
CA ASN A 437 14.04 29.32 9.02
C ASN A 437 12.80 29.67 9.85
N LEU A 438 12.51 28.84 10.86
CA LEU A 438 11.37 29.03 11.76
C LEU A 438 11.53 30.26 12.66
N ARG A 439 12.76 30.59 13.06
CA ARG A 439 13.05 31.75 13.90
C ARG A 439 12.74 33.04 13.16
N ASP A 440 13.17 33.14 11.90
CA ASP A 440 12.93 34.33 11.08
C ASP A 440 11.43 34.55 10.86
N ALA A 441 10.70 33.48 10.54
CA ALA A 441 9.24 33.56 10.37
C ALA A 441 8.51 34.00 11.64
N LEU A 442 8.96 33.57 12.82
CA LEU A 442 8.41 34.02 14.12
C LEU A 442 8.75 35.48 14.43
N THR A 443 9.91 35.96 14.00
CA THR A 443 10.29 37.37 14.15
C THR A 443 9.46 38.27 13.24
N ASP A 444 9.29 37.88 11.97
CA ASP A 444 8.54 38.66 10.97
C ASP A 444 7.03 38.74 11.30
N ALA A 445 6.47 37.71 11.95
CA ALA A 445 5.06 37.70 12.36
C ALA A 445 4.73 38.67 13.52
N GLY A 446 5.74 39.30 14.13
CA GLY A 446 5.58 40.26 15.23
C GLY A 446 5.36 39.64 16.61
N ALA A 447 5.41 40.47 17.65
CA ALA A 447 5.22 40.05 19.03
C ALA A 447 3.77 39.56 19.27
N GLY A 448 3.61 38.32 19.77
CA GLY A 448 2.31 37.73 20.11
C GLY A 448 1.78 36.68 19.12
N THR A 449 2.38 36.55 17.93
CA THR A 449 2.04 35.48 16.98
C THR A 449 2.91 34.26 17.25
N ASP A 450 2.29 33.17 17.68
CA ASP A 450 3.00 31.94 18.06
C ASP A 450 3.01 30.86 16.97
N GLY A 451 2.17 31.04 15.93
CA GLY A 451 1.85 29.99 14.96
C GLY A 451 1.29 28.73 15.62
N TYR A 452 0.93 27.76 14.80
CA TYR A 452 0.50 26.45 15.28
C TYR A 452 1.28 25.33 14.60
N VAL A 453 1.28 24.16 15.24
CA VAL A 453 1.80 22.93 14.68
C VAL A 453 0.67 21.90 14.69
N CYS A 454 0.41 21.28 13.53
CA CYS A 454 -0.48 20.14 13.42
C CYS A 454 0.36 18.90 13.13
N ASP A 455 0.47 18.04 14.12
CA ASP A 455 1.19 16.78 14.08
C ASP A 455 0.29 15.68 14.68
N PRO A 456 -0.49 14.94 13.88
CA PRO A 456 -1.28 13.83 14.38
C PRO A 456 -0.45 12.54 14.48
N TYR A 457 0.84 12.57 14.13
CA TYR A 457 1.67 11.36 14.14
C TYR A 457 2.21 11.03 15.55
N LEU A 458 2.39 12.03 16.41
CA LEU A 458 2.86 11.86 17.79
C LEU A 458 1.72 12.08 18.82
N ASP A 459 1.93 11.58 20.03
CA ASP A 459 1.05 11.83 21.17
C ASP A 459 0.99 13.35 21.50
N PRO A 460 -0.17 13.92 21.87
CA PRO A 460 -0.31 15.36 22.10
C PRO A 460 0.67 15.91 23.16
N SER A 461 1.05 15.12 24.16
CA SER A 461 2.00 15.50 25.21
C SER A 461 3.44 15.61 24.70
N GLN A 462 3.74 15.01 23.54
CA GLN A 462 5.05 15.01 22.92
C GLN A 462 5.20 16.10 21.86
N ILE A 463 4.11 16.77 21.49
CA ILE A 463 4.05 17.74 20.41
C ILE A 463 4.05 19.15 20.96
N ALA A 464 4.92 19.98 20.41
CA ALA A 464 4.80 21.41 20.57
C ALA A 464 3.55 21.89 19.82
N GLN A 465 2.57 22.42 20.53
CA GLN A 465 1.30 22.89 19.92
C GLN A 465 1.46 24.21 19.15
N THR A 466 2.51 24.97 19.45
CA THR A 466 2.84 26.23 18.78
C THR A 466 4.20 26.17 18.10
N ALA A 467 4.39 26.99 17.07
CA ALA A 467 5.68 27.06 16.38
C ALA A 467 6.80 27.59 17.29
N ARG A 468 6.47 28.50 18.23
CA ARG A 468 7.44 28.96 19.25
C ARG A 468 7.88 27.82 20.19
N ALA A 469 6.94 26.99 20.65
CA ALA A 469 7.27 25.82 21.46
C ALA A 469 8.09 24.79 20.66
N LEU A 470 7.82 24.66 19.37
CA LEU A 470 8.60 23.80 18.47
C LEU A 470 10.03 24.30 18.36
N LEU A 471 10.23 25.58 18.08
CA LEU A 471 11.56 26.20 18.02
C LEU A 471 12.34 25.99 19.32
N ALA A 472 11.69 26.14 20.48
CA ALA A 472 12.30 25.90 21.78
C ALA A 472 12.69 24.42 21.97
N SER A 473 11.85 23.48 21.52
CA SER A 473 12.14 22.03 21.57
C SER A 473 13.33 21.64 20.68
N LEU A 474 13.37 22.18 19.45
CA LEU A 474 14.47 21.99 18.50
C LEU A 474 15.79 22.54 19.04
N ASN A 475 15.75 23.63 19.82
CA ASN A 475 16.91 24.25 20.46
C ASN A 475 17.12 23.85 21.92
N SER A 476 16.47 22.78 22.40
CA SER A 476 16.61 22.31 23.77
C SER A 476 18.07 21.98 24.12
N ALA A 477 18.43 22.08 25.40
CA ALA A 477 19.79 21.77 25.87
C ALA A 477 20.25 20.36 25.44
N ARG A 478 19.33 19.40 25.42
CA ARG A 478 19.56 18.03 24.94
C ARG A 478 19.87 17.95 23.45
N ARG A 479 19.25 18.79 22.61
CA ARG A 479 19.52 18.84 21.16
C ARG A 479 20.88 19.48 20.90
N ARG A 480 21.17 20.60 21.57
CA ARG A 480 22.46 21.31 21.51
C ARG A 480 23.63 20.42 21.94
N SER A 481 23.50 19.68 23.04
CA SER A 481 24.56 18.76 23.50
C SER A 481 24.81 17.57 22.56
N ARG A 482 23.88 17.29 21.65
CA ARG A 482 24.00 16.25 20.62
C ARG A 482 24.31 16.82 19.24
N HIS A 483 24.51 18.13 19.11
CA HIS A 483 24.66 18.84 17.83
C HIS A 483 23.52 18.51 16.84
N LYS A 484 22.29 18.48 17.38
CA LYS A 484 21.03 18.28 16.63
C LYS A 484 20.06 19.42 16.84
N ASP A 485 20.54 20.56 17.31
CA ASP A 485 19.80 21.81 17.36
C ASP A 485 19.67 22.40 15.96
N THR A 486 18.51 22.94 15.64
CA THR A 486 18.27 23.61 14.36
C THR A 486 17.14 24.62 14.49
N ASP A 487 17.24 25.70 13.73
CA ASP A 487 16.14 26.63 13.48
C ASP A 487 15.44 26.33 12.15
N PHE A 488 15.99 25.40 11.36
CA PHE A 488 15.54 25.09 10.02
C PHE A 488 14.56 23.91 10.00
N LEU A 489 13.51 24.08 9.22
CA LEU A 489 12.53 23.06 8.92
C LEU A 489 12.61 22.70 7.44
N TRP A 490 12.36 21.43 7.11
CA TRP A 490 12.17 21.01 5.72
C TRP A 490 10.97 21.75 5.12
N TYR A 491 11.13 22.26 3.90
CA TYR A 491 10.08 22.91 3.14
C TYR A 491 9.47 21.92 2.15
N GLY A 492 8.22 21.53 2.39
CA GLY A 492 7.47 20.64 1.51
C GLY A 492 6.56 21.40 0.56
N ASP A 493 5.60 22.14 1.12
CA ASP A 493 4.59 22.89 0.34
C ASP A 493 4.00 24.02 1.19
N VAL A 494 3.37 25.03 0.56
CA VAL A 494 2.74 26.17 1.24
C VAL A 494 1.40 26.55 0.62
N PHE A 495 0.42 26.85 1.47
CA PHE A 495 -0.89 27.33 1.07
C PHE A 495 -1.32 28.58 1.86
N PRO A 496 -1.95 29.58 1.22
CA PRO A 496 -2.03 29.75 -0.23
C PRO A 496 -0.63 29.86 -0.84
N ALA A 497 -0.49 29.48 -2.11
CA ALA A 497 0.80 29.56 -2.80
C ALA A 497 1.36 30.98 -2.69
N THR A 498 2.56 31.11 -2.16
CA THR A 498 3.23 32.41 -2.03
C THR A 498 3.80 32.81 -3.40
N PRO A 499 3.66 34.08 -3.83
CA PRO A 499 4.43 34.60 -4.95
C PRO A 499 5.92 34.34 -4.74
N ALA A 500 6.66 34.07 -5.83
CA ALA A 500 8.05 33.57 -5.83
C ALA A 500 8.87 33.97 -4.58
N LEU A 501 8.89 33.08 -3.58
CA LEU A 501 9.81 33.20 -2.46
C LEU A 501 11.23 33.20 -3.03
N SER A 502 12.09 34.09 -2.54
CA SER A 502 13.50 34.05 -2.91
C SER A 502 14.04 32.66 -2.56
N ARG A 503 14.71 32.04 -3.53
CA ARG A 503 15.45 30.79 -3.35
C ARG A 503 16.92 31.14 -3.34
N THR A 504 17.60 30.85 -2.23
CA THR A 504 19.03 31.04 -2.11
C THR A 504 19.70 29.70 -1.93
N ALA A 505 20.63 29.39 -2.83
CA ALA A 505 21.46 28.20 -2.72
C ALA A 505 22.63 28.48 -1.77
N VAL A 506 22.76 27.65 -0.74
CA VAL A 506 23.87 27.72 0.22
C VAL A 506 24.55 26.36 0.24
N ALA A 507 25.88 26.35 0.13
CA ALA A 507 26.67 25.11 0.10
C ALA A 507 26.40 24.20 1.31
N SER A 508 26.05 24.81 2.45
CA SER A 508 25.51 24.08 3.59
C SER A 508 24.90 24.94 4.66
N VAL A 509 23.85 24.42 5.27
CA VAL A 509 23.30 24.90 6.55
C VAL A 509 23.77 23.99 7.69
N ARG A 510 24.14 24.58 8.83
CA ARG A 510 24.56 23.83 10.02
C ARG A 510 23.39 23.00 10.54
N ASN A 511 23.66 21.73 10.84
CA ASN A 511 22.69 20.79 11.41
C ASN A 511 21.43 20.59 10.53
N VAL A 512 21.58 20.66 9.20
CA VAL A 512 20.63 20.18 8.18
C VAL A 512 21.21 18.94 7.51
#